data_AF-A0A0F9KYH0-F1
#
_entry.id   AF-A0A0F9KYH0-F1
#
_cell.length_a   1.000
_cell.length_b   1.000
_cell.length_c   1.000
_cell.angle_alpha   90.00
_cell.angle_beta   90.00
_cell.angle_gamma   90.00
#
_symmetry.space_group_name_H-M   'P 1'
#
loop_
_entity.id
_entity.type
_entity.pdbx_description
1 polymer ?
#
loop_
_entity_poly.entity_id
_entity_poly.type
_entity_poly.pdbx_seq_one_letter_code
_entity_poly.pdbx_strand_id
1 'polypeptide(L)'
;MTEAAFLDGSKDVTRRLGWKNLKPGTELLAVNKCMGLRKGEKARIFGPIRVVSVRREPLNAITQDDVRREGYALPLGTRDWFIRKFSRAMSCYAGTVVTRIEFKRTRCNETCGHFRTHTCRTYTMDGTFDETYCRDCREHVKTEKVLRPARGGKE
;
A
#
# COMPACT_ATOMS: atom_id res chain seq x y z
N MET A 1 1.86 -0.73 -6.24
CA MET A 1 0.58 -0.12 -6.66
C MET A 1 0.92 0.87 -7.77
N THR A 2 0.04 1.15 -8.72
CA THR A 2 0.28 2.20 -9.73
C THR A 2 -0.22 3.54 -9.20
N GLU A 3 0.30 4.64 -9.74
CA GLU A 3 -0.15 5.98 -9.39
C GLU A 3 -1.61 6.19 -9.82
N ALA A 4 -1.98 5.77 -11.03
CA ALA A 4 -3.37 5.82 -11.51
C ALA A 4 -4.33 5.08 -10.57
N ALA A 5 -4.02 3.82 -10.19
CA ALA A 5 -4.86 3.04 -9.29
C ALA A 5 -4.99 3.66 -7.88
N PHE A 6 -3.97 4.41 -7.46
CA PHE A 6 -4.05 5.19 -6.24
C PHE A 6 -4.84 6.49 -6.44
N LEU A 7 -4.79 7.17 -7.58
CA LEU A 7 -5.52 8.43 -7.79
C LEU A 7 -7.01 8.21 -8.08
N ASP A 8 -7.37 7.14 -8.79
CA ASP A 8 -8.76 6.77 -9.05
C ASP A 8 -9.40 5.98 -7.89
N GLY A 9 -8.58 5.30 -7.06
CA GLY A 9 -9.06 4.45 -5.97
C GLY A 9 -9.62 3.11 -6.42
N SER A 10 -9.31 2.68 -7.65
CA SER A 10 -9.67 1.38 -8.21
C SER A 10 -9.03 0.20 -7.46
N LYS A 11 -7.94 0.48 -6.73
CA LYS A 11 -7.30 -0.48 -5.83
C LYS A 11 -7.45 -0.06 -4.37
N ASP A 12 -8.26 -0.81 -3.63
CA ASP A 12 -8.55 -0.60 -2.21
C ASP A 12 -8.38 -1.89 -1.37
N VAL A 13 -8.01 -3.01 -2.02
CA VAL A 13 -7.74 -4.30 -1.37
C VAL A 13 -6.33 -4.79 -1.74
N THR A 14 -5.66 -5.43 -0.78
CA THR A 14 -4.40 -6.16 -1.01
C THR A 14 -4.30 -7.43 -0.15
N ARG A 15 -3.82 -8.53 -0.75
CA ARG A 15 -3.50 -9.78 -0.06
C ARG A 15 -2.01 -9.97 0.18
N ARG A 16 -1.64 -10.47 1.36
CA ARG A 16 -0.25 -10.69 1.79
C ARG A 16 -0.11 -11.99 2.59
N LEU A 17 1.02 -12.69 2.47
CA LEU A 17 1.35 -13.83 3.34
C LEU A 17 1.67 -13.43 4.80
N GLY A 18 2.07 -12.16 5.01
CA GLY A 18 2.43 -11.60 6.32
C GLY A 18 1.31 -10.77 6.95
N TRP A 19 1.68 -9.74 7.71
CA TRP A 19 0.74 -8.75 8.27
C TRP A 19 -0.29 -9.30 9.27
N LYS A 20 0.08 -10.40 9.96
CA LYS A 20 -0.78 -11.12 10.91
C LYS A 20 -1.30 -10.27 12.07
N ASN A 21 -0.59 -9.20 12.43
CA ASN A 21 -0.88 -8.32 13.56
C ASN A 21 -1.32 -6.92 13.11
N LEU A 22 -1.63 -6.72 11.82
CA LEU A 22 -2.15 -5.44 11.34
C LEU A 22 -3.55 -5.22 11.89
N LYS A 23 -3.84 -4.01 12.35
CA LYS A 23 -5.15 -3.64 12.91
C LYS A 23 -5.88 -2.68 11.98
N PRO A 24 -7.22 -2.76 11.88
CA PRO A 24 -8.02 -1.65 11.36
C PRO A 24 -7.65 -0.35 12.06
N GLY A 25 -7.65 0.75 11.31
CA GLY A 25 -7.24 2.07 11.77
C GLY A 25 -5.76 2.41 11.61
N THR A 26 -4.88 1.42 11.35
CA THR A 26 -3.46 1.69 11.08
C THR A 26 -3.29 2.55 9.83
N GLU A 27 -2.44 3.56 9.92
CA GLU A 27 -2.06 4.42 8.79
C GLU A 27 -0.77 3.90 8.15
N LEU A 28 -0.77 3.84 6.81
CA LEU A 28 0.35 3.35 6.01
C LEU A 28 0.61 4.31 4.85
N LEU A 29 1.80 4.23 4.26
CA LEU A 29 2.13 4.98 3.05
C LEU A 29 1.98 4.09 1.81
N ALA A 30 1.20 4.57 0.86
CA ALA A 30 1.12 4.02 -0.48
C ALA A 30 2.40 4.36 -1.27
N VAL A 31 3.03 3.36 -1.89
CA VAL A 31 4.24 3.52 -2.70
C VAL A 31 4.20 2.75 -4.02
N ASN A 32 5.04 3.16 -4.96
CA ASN A 32 5.17 2.49 -6.26
C ASN A 32 5.68 1.04 -6.12
N LYS A 33 6.82 0.84 -5.43
CA LYS A 33 7.43 -0.45 -5.15
C LYS A 33 8.14 -0.42 -3.80
N CYS A 34 8.08 -1.53 -3.07
CA CYS A 34 8.87 -1.76 -1.84
C CYS A 34 10.04 -2.73 -2.04
N MET A 35 10.07 -3.44 -3.17
CA MET A 35 11.04 -4.51 -3.46
C MET A 35 11.80 -4.18 -4.74
N GLY A 36 13.05 -4.64 -4.85
CA GLY A 36 13.90 -4.37 -6.03
C GLY A 36 14.34 -2.91 -6.14
N LEU A 37 14.49 -2.22 -5.01
CA LEU A 37 15.14 -0.92 -4.95
C LEU A 37 16.65 -1.13 -4.94
N ARG A 38 17.37 -0.42 -5.80
CA ARG A 38 18.84 -0.38 -5.75
C ARG A 38 19.28 0.25 -4.44
N LYS A 39 20.51 -0.04 -4.00
CA LYS A 39 21.08 0.61 -2.82
C LYS A 39 21.05 2.14 -3.02
N GLY A 40 20.37 2.84 -2.12
CA GLY A 40 20.17 4.31 -2.20
C GLY A 40 18.91 4.76 -2.96
N GLU A 41 18.22 3.88 -3.69
CA GLU A 41 16.97 4.20 -4.38
C GLU A 41 15.81 4.28 -3.37
N LYS A 42 15.08 5.40 -3.38
CA LYS A 42 13.90 5.60 -2.53
C LYS A 42 12.63 5.23 -3.29
N ALA A 43 11.69 4.60 -2.60
CA ALA A 43 10.36 4.37 -3.16
C ALA A 43 9.66 5.72 -3.40
N ARG A 44 8.94 5.84 -4.53
CA ARG A 44 8.05 6.98 -4.78
C ARG A 44 6.80 6.81 -3.95
N ILE A 45 6.55 7.78 -3.08
CA ILE A 45 5.38 7.83 -2.19
C ILE A 45 4.23 8.48 -2.94
N PHE A 46 3.06 7.86 -2.90
CA PHE A 46 1.83 8.39 -3.49
C PHE A 46 0.98 9.16 -2.46
N GLY A 47 0.92 8.67 -1.22
CA GLY A 47 0.17 9.33 -0.15
C GLY A 47 -0.21 8.39 0.99
N PRO A 48 -0.89 8.90 2.03
CA PRO A 48 -1.34 8.08 3.15
C PRO A 48 -2.58 7.25 2.79
N ILE A 49 -2.67 6.08 3.40
CA ILE A 49 -3.85 5.20 3.39
C ILE A 49 -4.15 4.77 4.83
N ARG A 50 -5.43 4.54 5.12
CA ARG A 50 -5.89 3.99 6.40
C ARG A 50 -6.50 2.63 6.18
N VAL A 51 -6.05 1.66 6.98
CA VAL A 51 -6.58 0.29 6.96
C VAL A 51 -8.01 0.32 7.49
N VAL A 52 -8.94 -0.25 6.72
CA VAL A 52 -10.37 -0.31 7.03
C VAL A 52 -10.74 -1.68 7.60
N SER A 53 -10.24 -2.76 7.01
CA SER A 53 -10.52 -4.12 7.46
C SER A 53 -9.30 -5.02 7.25
N VAL A 54 -9.09 -5.94 8.19
CA VAL A 54 -8.05 -6.96 8.11
C VAL A 54 -8.69 -8.29 8.47
N ARG A 55 -8.59 -9.27 7.58
CA ARG A 55 -9.03 -10.64 7.86
C ARG A 55 -8.09 -11.67 7.28
N ARG A 56 -8.07 -12.86 7.88
CA ARG A 56 -7.29 -14.00 7.43
C ARG A 56 -8.22 -14.99 6.76
N GLU A 57 -7.91 -15.34 5.52
CA GLU A 57 -8.72 -16.23 4.69
C GLU A 57 -7.82 -17.07 3.79
N PRO A 58 -8.26 -18.28 3.39
CA PRO A 58 -7.60 -19.04 2.31
C PRO A 58 -7.50 -18.20 1.02
N LEU A 59 -6.40 -18.30 0.27
CA LEU A 59 -6.21 -17.55 -0.98
C LEU A 59 -7.34 -17.83 -1.99
N ASN A 60 -7.84 -19.06 -2.06
CA ASN A 60 -8.94 -19.45 -2.94
C ASN A 60 -10.31 -18.89 -2.50
N ALA A 61 -10.44 -18.27 -1.33
CA ALA A 61 -11.66 -17.58 -0.92
C ALA A 61 -11.88 -16.25 -1.68
N ILE A 62 -10.87 -15.80 -2.45
CA ILE A 62 -10.95 -14.60 -3.27
C ILE A 62 -12.12 -14.63 -4.27
N THR A 63 -12.88 -13.55 -4.34
CA THR A 63 -13.97 -13.34 -5.31
C THR A 63 -13.47 -12.61 -6.56
N GLN A 64 -14.23 -12.64 -7.66
CA GLN A 64 -13.91 -11.85 -8.85
C GLN A 64 -13.94 -10.34 -8.58
N ASP A 65 -14.79 -9.91 -7.66
CA ASP A 65 -14.85 -8.52 -7.18
C ASP A 65 -13.56 -8.10 -6.47
N ASP A 66 -13.06 -8.96 -5.59
CA ASP A 66 -11.79 -8.74 -4.91
C ASP A 66 -10.60 -8.64 -5.88
N VAL A 67 -10.61 -9.38 -6.99
CA VAL A 67 -9.55 -9.27 -8.01
C VAL A 67 -9.57 -7.89 -8.68
N ARG A 68 -10.76 -7.36 -8.95
CA ARG A 68 -10.93 -6.00 -9.48
C ARG A 68 -10.43 -4.95 -8.48
N ARG A 69 -10.80 -5.10 -7.20
CA ARG A 69 -10.36 -4.27 -6.07
C ARG A 69 -8.87 -4.42 -5.73
N GLU A 70 -8.24 -5.49 -6.19
CA GLU A 70 -6.78 -5.65 -6.21
C GLU A 70 -6.11 -4.88 -7.35
N GLY A 71 -6.88 -4.23 -8.23
CA GLY A 71 -6.40 -3.48 -9.38
C GLY A 71 -6.22 -4.34 -10.64
N TYR A 72 -6.88 -5.49 -10.73
CA TYR A 72 -6.83 -6.37 -11.91
C TYR A 72 -8.20 -6.47 -12.55
N ALA A 73 -8.40 -5.74 -13.64
CA ALA A 73 -9.64 -5.76 -14.41
C ALA A 73 -9.68 -6.93 -15.41
N LEU A 74 -10.90 -7.34 -15.78
CA LEU A 74 -11.16 -8.27 -16.89
C LEU A 74 -10.71 -7.65 -18.23
N PRO A 75 -10.38 -8.47 -19.25
CA PRO A 75 -10.52 -9.94 -19.30
C PRO A 75 -9.34 -10.72 -18.69
N LEU A 76 -8.19 -10.07 -18.45
CA LEU A 76 -6.99 -10.74 -17.94
C LEU A 76 -7.05 -11.03 -16.43
N GLY A 77 -7.71 -10.17 -15.66
CA GLY A 77 -7.83 -10.26 -14.22
C GLY A 77 -8.92 -11.24 -13.74
N THR A 78 -8.90 -12.49 -14.19
CA THR A 78 -9.84 -13.51 -13.65
C THR A 78 -9.39 -14.01 -12.28
N ARG A 79 -10.33 -14.52 -11.48
CA ARG A 79 -10.07 -15.21 -10.19
C ARG A 79 -8.97 -16.26 -10.30
N ASP A 80 -9.10 -17.18 -11.26
CA ASP A 80 -8.15 -18.29 -11.41
C ASP A 80 -6.77 -17.81 -11.86
N TRP A 81 -6.73 -16.83 -12.76
CA TRP A 81 -5.48 -16.18 -13.15
C TRP A 81 -4.79 -15.53 -11.95
N PHE A 82 -5.54 -14.81 -11.11
CA PHE A 82 -5.00 -14.15 -9.93
C PHE A 82 -4.42 -15.17 -8.94
N ILE A 83 -5.16 -16.26 -8.66
CA ILE A 83 -4.68 -17.33 -7.77
C ILE A 83 -3.37 -17.91 -8.32
N ARG A 84 -3.31 -18.28 -9.61
CA ARG A 84 -2.09 -18.80 -10.23
C ARG A 84 -0.93 -17.80 -10.17
N LYS A 85 -1.19 -16.54 -10.50
CA LYS A 85 -0.19 -15.45 -10.45
C LYS A 85 0.37 -15.28 -9.04
N PHE A 86 -0.51 -15.20 -8.03
CA PHE A 86 -0.11 -15.01 -6.64
C PHE A 86 0.66 -16.21 -6.11
N SER A 87 0.16 -17.41 -6.37
CA SER A 87 0.81 -18.67 -6.00
C SER A 87 2.24 -18.77 -6.55
N ARG A 88 2.44 -18.41 -7.83
CA ARG A 88 3.77 -18.39 -8.45
C ARG A 88 4.67 -17.30 -7.87
N ALA A 89 4.14 -16.09 -7.67
CA ALA A 89 4.94 -14.95 -7.20
C ALA A 89 5.37 -15.07 -5.73
N MET A 90 4.54 -15.72 -4.91
CA MET A 90 4.75 -15.85 -3.46
C MET A 90 5.14 -17.27 -3.04
N SER A 91 5.32 -18.19 -3.99
CA SER A 91 5.63 -19.60 -3.76
C SER A 91 4.67 -20.27 -2.75
N CYS A 92 3.36 -20.16 -2.99
CA CYS A 92 2.31 -20.68 -2.10
C CYS A 92 1.18 -21.36 -2.89
N TYR A 93 0.35 -22.17 -2.23
CA TYR A 93 -0.78 -22.87 -2.88
C TYR A 93 -2.12 -22.20 -2.58
N ALA A 94 -3.18 -22.55 -3.31
CA ALA A 94 -4.48 -21.88 -3.27
C ALA A 94 -5.19 -21.94 -1.89
N GLY A 95 -4.89 -22.94 -1.05
CA GLY A 95 -5.41 -23.04 0.32
C GLY A 95 -4.62 -22.25 1.36
N THR A 96 -3.50 -21.60 0.97
CA THR A 96 -2.66 -20.86 1.91
C THR A 96 -3.43 -19.72 2.55
N VAL A 97 -3.42 -19.64 3.88
CA VAL A 97 -4.06 -18.55 4.62
C VAL A 97 -3.27 -17.25 4.39
N VAL A 98 -3.91 -16.29 3.75
CA VAL A 98 -3.40 -14.94 3.48
C VAL A 98 -4.14 -13.90 4.31
N THR A 99 -3.50 -12.75 4.51
CA THR A 99 -4.12 -11.58 5.13
C THR A 99 -4.69 -10.71 4.02
N ARG A 100 -6.02 -10.58 3.96
CA ARG A 100 -6.71 -9.60 3.12
C ARG A 100 -6.80 -8.29 3.90
N ILE A 101 -6.25 -7.24 3.31
CA ILE A 101 -6.18 -5.90 3.87
C ILE A 101 -7.00 -4.99 2.97
N GLU A 102 -8.05 -4.42 3.52
CA GLU A 102 -8.85 -3.37 2.90
C GLU A 102 -8.40 -2.03 3.45
N PHE A 103 -8.27 -1.04 2.59
CA PHE A 103 -7.79 0.28 2.95
C PHE A 103 -8.51 1.35 2.15
N LYS A 104 -8.57 2.56 2.72
CA LYS A 104 -9.03 3.75 2.03
C LYS A 104 -7.91 4.77 1.95
N ARG A 105 -7.93 5.56 0.90
CA ARG A 105 -7.04 6.72 0.77
C ARG A 105 -7.46 7.76 1.78
N THR A 106 -6.50 8.29 2.52
CA THR A 106 -6.77 9.42 3.41
C THR A 106 -6.24 10.68 2.77
N ARG A 107 -6.93 11.79 3.01
CA ARG A 107 -6.37 13.09 2.73
C ARG A 107 -5.28 13.37 3.76
N CYS A 108 -4.23 14.10 3.36
CA CYS A 108 -3.41 14.77 4.35
C CYS A 108 -4.26 15.90 4.95
N ASN A 109 -4.87 15.63 6.09
CA ASN A 109 -5.57 16.55 7.00
C ASN A 109 -6.88 17.17 6.48
N GLU A 110 -7.93 17.15 7.31
CA GLU A 110 -9.21 17.85 7.06
C GLU A 110 -9.04 19.38 7.09
N THR A 111 -7.92 19.89 7.59
CA THR A 111 -7.52 21.31 7.55
C THR A 111 -6.63 21.69 6.35
N CYS A 112 -6.18 20.75 5.53
CA CYS A 112 -5.47 21.04 4.28
C CYS A 112 -6.27 20.47 3.11
N GLY A 113 -7.23 21.24 2.62
CA GLY A 113 -8.16 20.86 1.54
C GLY A 113 -7.54 20.63 0.14
N HIS A 114 -6.27 20.22 0.04
CA HIS A 114 -5.59 20.02 -1.24
C HIS A 114 -5.62 18.55 -1.69
N PHE A 115 -6.28 18.31 -2.83
CA PHE A 115 -6.33 17.01 -3.50
C PHE A 115 -5.32 16.89 -4.66
N ARG A 116 -4.29 17.75 -4.73
CA ARG A 116 -3.42 17.85 -5.90
C ARG A 116 -1.98 17.49 -5.57
N THR A 117 -1.54 16.36 -6.14
CA THR A 117 -0.32 16.12 -6.95
C THR A 117 0.96 16.95 -6.77
N HIS A 118 1.13 17.81 -5.78
CA HIS A 118 2.38 18.54 -5.56
C HIS A 118 2.87 18.33 -4.14
N THR A 119 4.11 17.87 -4.09
CA THR A 119 5.04 17.96 -2.98
C THR A 119 4.60 18.91 -1.87
N CYS A 120 4.47 18.40 -0.65
CA CYS A 120 4.68 19.21 0.55
C CYS A 120 6.18 19.53 0.69
N ARG A 121 6.73 20.15 -0.36
CA ARG A 121 8.05 20.76 -0.54
C ARG A 121 8.00 21.53 -1.86
N THR A 122 7.83 22.85 -1.75
CA THR A 122 8.31 23.78 -2.76
C THR A 122 9.84 23.65 -2.85
N TYR A 123 10.38 23.71 -4.07
CA TYR A 123 11.82 23.77 -4.36
C TYR A 123 12.11 25.24 -4.69
N THR A 124 13.00 25.92 -3.97
CA THR A 124 13.59 27.18 -4.44
C THR A 124 14.98 26.91 -5.01
N MET A 125 15.32 27.61 -6.11
CA MET A 125 16.51 27.39 -6.94
C MET A 125 17.82 27.86 -6.31
N ASP A 126 17.77 28.41 -5.10
CA ASP A 126 18.89 29.05 -4.40
C ASP A 126 19.49 28.20 -3.28
N GLY A 127 18.99 26.98 -3.06
CA GLY A 127 19.56 26.04 -2.10
C GLY A 127 19.43 26.47 -0.64
N THR A 128 18.63 27.50 -0.35
CA THR A 128 18.32 27.91 1.01
C THR A 128 17.06 27.19 1.51
N PHE A 129 17.16 26.63 2.72
CA PHE A 129 16.15 25.79 3.34
C PHE A 129 15.33 26.68 4.27
N ASP A 130 14.07 26.94 3.93
CA ASP A 130 13.14 27.65 4.82
C ASP A 130 12.22 26.65 5.53
N GLU A 131 12.24 26.67 6.87
CA GLU A 131 11.49 25.78 7.75
C GLU A 131 9.99 26.13 7.82
N THR A 132 9.28 25.99 6.72
CA THR A 132 7.82 25.90 6.72
C THR A 132 7.38 24.48 6.40
N TYR A 133 7.87 23.58 7.26
CA TYR A 133 7.30 22.26 7.49
C TYR A 133 5.94 22.43 8.18
N CYS A 134 4.91 21.70 7.76
CA CYS A 134 3.68 21.59 8.56
C CYS A 134 4.06 20.98 9.91
N ARG A 135 4.10 21.82 10.94
CA ARG A 135 4.66 21.52 12.26
C ARG A 135 3.87 20.44 13.01
N ASP A 136 2.61 20.22 12.62
CA ASP A 136 1.67 19.28 13.27
C ASP A 136 1.80 17.81 12.83
N CYS A 137 2.51 17.50 11.74
CA CYS A 137 2.62 16.11 11.28
C CYS A 137 3.73 15.29 11.98
N ARG A 138 4.47 15.88 12.96
CA ARG A 138 5.60 15.20 13.62
C ARG A 138 5.26 14.42 14.89
N GLU A 139 4.09 14.59 15.51
CA GLU A 139 3.84 13.89 16.79
C GLU A 139 3.22 12.49 16.67
N HIS A 140 2.61 12.14 15.53
CA HIS A 140 1.94 10.83 15.41
C HIS A 140 2.71 9.75 14.64
N VAL A 141 3.79 10.08 13.91
CA VAL A 141 4.58 9.04 13.24
C VAL A 141 5.71 8.57 14.14
N LYS A 142 5.35 8.07 15.33
CA LYS A 142 6.22 7.15 16.06
C LYS A 142 6.29 5.86 15.24
N THR A 143 7.27 5.77 14.35
CA THR A 143 7.89 4.51 13.91
C THR A 143 6.93 3.34 13.66
N GLU A 144 5.99 3.41 12.71
CA GLU A 144 5.19 2.22 12.39
C GLU A 144 5.23 1.85 10.89
N LYS A 145 6.01 0.80 10.65
CA LYS A 145 5.84 -0.24 9.61
C LYS A 145 5.41 0.28 8.24
N VAL A 146 6.42 0.74 7.48
CA VAL A 146 6.40 0.61 6.01
C VAL A 146 5.94 -0.81 5.66
N LEU A 147 5.07 -0.93 4.64
CA LEU A 147 4.66 -2.22 4.07
C LEU A 147 5.88 -3.05 3.60
N ARG A 148 6.54 -3.75 4.53
CA ARG A 148 7.64 -4.70 4.29
C ARG A 148 7.11 -6.13 4.47
N PRO A 149 7.42 -7.07 3.57
CA PRO A 149 7.16 -8.49 3.82
C PRO A 149 8.02 -8.98 5.00
N ALA A 150 7.47 -9.91 5.79
CA ALA A 150 8.20 -10.58 6.86
C ALA A 150 9.42 -11.29 6.27
N ARG A 151 10.61 -11.00 6.79
CA ARG A 151 11.82 -11.78 6.53
C ARG A 151 11.63 -13.14 7.20
N GLY A 152 11.47 -14.19 6.41
CA GLY A 152 11.70 -15.56 6.88
C GLY A 152 13.20 -15.71 7.08
N GLY A 153 13.62 -15.85 8.34
CA GLY A 153 14.94 -16.35 8.65
C GLY A 153 15.02 -17.83 8.28
N LYS A 154 16.15 -18.25 7.74
CA LYS A 154 16.67 -19.59 7.91
C LYS A 154 18.18 -19.46 8.16
N GLU A 155 18.59 -20.28 9.11
CA GLU A 155 19.94 -20.56 9.62
C GLU A 155 20.97 -20.83 8.53
#